data_AF-A0A261XW39-F1
#
_entry.id   AF-A0A261XW39-F1
#
_cell.length_a   1.000
_cell.length_b   1.000
_cell.length_c   1.000
_cell.angle_alpha   90.00
_cell.angle_beta   90.00
_cell.angle_gamma   90.00
#
_symmetry.space_group_name_H-M   'P 1'
#
loop_
_entity.id
_entity.type
_entity.pdbx_description
1 polymer ?
#
loop_
_entity_poly.entity_id
_entity_poly.type
_entity_poly.pdbx_seq_one_letter_code
_entity_poly.pdbx_strand_id
1 'polypeptide(L)'
;MSALRQRRGVRKGEQGNVKKAKLIHEACEIGDVDELTHLARTRGGLLNDGLRRKAWPILLHCVRVPRSQVATATENQLDESQVHMDVIRSLGHLPEDFRAQKQQELKEVVLEVLRRHPQLHYFQGFHDVCAVFLKVLGRRRGVTALEHVALFFLR
;
A
#
# COMPACT_ATOMS: atom_id res chain seq x y z
N MET A 1 7.21 36.61 -22.60
CA MET A 1 7.94 35.39 -23.06
C MET A 1 7.92 34.22 -22.05
N SER A 2 7.85 34.45 -20.73
CA SER A 2 7.91 33.39 -19.69
C SER A 2 6.68 32.45 -19.63
N ALA A 3 5.46 32.99 -19.68
CA ALA A 3 4.23 32.21 -19.50
C ALA A 3 3.96 31.17 -20.62
N LEU A 4 4.38 31.44 -21.86
CA LEU A 4 4.19 30.51 -22.99
C LEU A 4 5.11 29.28 -22.91
N ARG A 5 6.35 29.45 -22.41
CA ARG A 5 7.29 28.33 -22.20
C ARG A 5 6.81 27.43 -21.08
N GLN A 6 6.30 28.01 -19.99
CA GLN A 6 5.75 27.26 -18.87
C GLN A 6 4.49 26.45 -19.27
N ARG A 7 3.57 27.07 -20.03
CA ARG A 7 2.38 26.36 -20.58
C ARG A 7 2.71 25.26 -21.59
N ARG A 8 3.84 25.34 -22.30
CA ARG A 8 4.30 24.26 -23.20
C ARG A 8 4.92 23.09 -22.41
N GLY A 9 5.68 23.38 -21.35
CA GLY A 9 6.25 22.36 -20.47
C GLY A 9 5.19 21.53 -19.74
N VAL A 10 4.15 22.19 -19.21
CA VAL A 10 3.03 21.51 -18.54
C VAL A 10 2.30 20.57 -19.49
N ARG A 11 1.91 21.05 -20.69
CA ARG A 11 1.23 20.22 -21.70
C ARG A 11 2.05 19.02 -22.16
N LYS A 12 3.37 19.18 -22.33
CA LYS A 12 4.27 18.07 -22.68
C LYS A 12 4.37 17.05 -21.54
N GLY A 13 4.36 17.49 -20.29
CA GLY A 13 4.33 16.63 -19.11
C GLY A 13 3.01 15.85 -18.97
N GLU A 14 1.87 16.51 -19.20
CA GLU A 14 0.55 15.86 -19.19
C GLU A 14 0.44 14.79 -20.28
N GLN A 15 0.87 15.09 -21.51
CA GLN A 15 0.92 14.11 -22.60
C GLN A 15 1.82 12.92 -22.26
N GLY A 16 2.97 13.16 -21.63
CA GLY A 16 3.84 12.10 -21.12
C GLY A 16 3.17 11.22 -20.07
N ASN A 17 2.43 11.82 -19.13
CA ASN A 17 1.69 11.08 -18.10
C ASN A 17 0.53 10.26 -18.68
N VAL A 18 -0.19 10.77 -19.68
CA VAL A 18 -1.25 10.03 -20.37
C VAL A 18 -0.67 8.80 -21.08
N LYS A 19 0.44 8.97 -21.81
CA LYS A 19 1.12 7.83 -22.46
C LYS A 19 1.61 6.82 -21.42
N LYS A 20 2.23 7.27 -20.33
CA LYS A 20 2.73 6.40 -19.26
C LYS A 20 1.60 5.66 -18.55
N ALA A 21 0.47 6.31 -18.28
CA ALA A 21 -0.70 5.66 -17.69
C ALA A 21 -1.24 4.52 -18.57
N LYS A 22 -1.24 4.71 -19.89
CA LYS A 22 -1.61 3.67 -20.86
C LYS A 22 -0.67 2.47 -20.79
N LEU A 23 0.64 2.70 -20.77
CA LEU A 23 1.65 1.62 -20.63
C LEU A 23 1.49 0.85 -19.31
N ILE A 24 1.30 1.56 -18.19
CA ILE A 24 1.06 0.92 -16.88
C ILE A 24 -0.21 0.06 -16.95
N HIS A 25 -1.28 0.56 -17.59
CA HIS A 25 -2.52 -0.20 -17.75
C HIS A 25 -2.30 -1.46 -18.58
N GLU A 26 -1.66 -1.36 -19.74
CA GLU A 26 -1.36 -2.51 -20.61
C GLU A 26 -0.51 -3.56 -19.88
N ALA A 27 0.55 -3.14 -19.19
CA ALA A 27 1.37 -4.03 -18.39
C ALA A 27 0.58 -4.70 -17.25
N CYS A 28 -0.37 -4.00 -16.62
CA CYS A 28 -1.26 -4.60 -15.62
C CYS A 28 -2.18 -5.67 -16.21
N GLU A 29 -2.71 -5.48 -17.43
CA GLU A 29 -3.65 -6.43 -18.05
C GLU A 29 -2.97 -7.76 -18.39
N ILE A 30 -1.71 -7.73 -18.83
CA ILE A 30 -0.94 -8.94 -19.16
C ILE A 30 -0.11 -9.47 -17.98
N GLY A 31 -0.06 -8.74 -16.85
CA GLY A 31 0.72 -9.13 -15.67
C GLY A 31 2.24 -9.00 -15.86
N ASP A 32 2.69 -8.04 -16.67
CA ASP A 32 4.11 -7.83 -16.98
C ASP A 32 4.83 -7.14 -15.80
N VAL A 33 5.41 -7.97 -14.93
CA VAL A 33 6.12 -7.52 -13.72
C VAL A 33 7.36 -6.68 -14.07
N ASP A 34 8.07 -7.02 -15.15
CA ASP A 34 9.30 -6.35 -15.54
C ASP A 34 9.02 -4.92 -16.04
N GLU A 35 8.03 -4.77 -16.91
CA GLU A 35 7.62 -3.45 -17.41
C GLU A 35 7.01 -2.61 -16.28
N LEU A 36 6.18 -3.19 -15.40
CA LEU A 36 5.67 -2.48 -14.23
C LEU A 36 6.80 -2.00 -13.31
N THR A 37 7.81 -2.84 -13.09
CA THR A 37 8.99 -2.51 -12.28
C THR A 37 9.79 -1.37 -12.92
N HIS A 38 10.01 -1.43 -14.24
CA HIS A 38 10.67 -0.38 -15.00
C HIS A 38 9.90 0.95 -14.89
N LEU A 39 8.61 0.94 -15.21
CA LEU A 39 7.74 2.13 -15.18
C LEU A 39 7.64 2.74 -13.77
N ALA A 40 7.63 1.92 -12.72
CA ALA A 40 7.61 2.38 -11.33
C ALA A 40 8.88 3.15 -10.92
N ARG A 41 10.03 2.84 -11.53
CA ARG A 41 11.33 3.50 -11.24
C ARG A 41 11.56 4.77 -12.07
N THR A 42 10.83 4.96 -13.17
CA THR A 42 10.91 6.19 -13.96
C THR A 42 10.18 7.35 -13.28
N ARG A 43 10.48 8.59 -13.70
CA ARG A 43 9.92 9.83 -13.12
C ARG A 43 8.39 9.74 -12.92
N GLY A 44 7.94 10.13 -11.73
CA GLY A 44 6.53 10.09 -11.32
C GLY A 44 6.01 8.70 -10.91
N GLY A 45 6.82 7.64 -11.03
CA GLY A 45 6.47 6.27 -10.66
C GLY A 45 5.16 5.81 -11.30
N LEU A 46 4.32 5.11 -10.54
CA LEU A 46 3.02 4.61 -10.99
C LEU A 46 1.92 5.69 -11.10
N LEU A 47 2.29 6.97 -11.03
CA LEU A 47 1.45 8.17 -11.22
C LEU A 47 0.37 8.41 -10.14
N ASN A 48 -0.53 7.47 -9.88
CA ASN A 48 -1.67 7.67 -8.98
C ASN A 48 -2.14 6.38 -8.29
N ASP A 49 -2.97 6.52 -7.26
CA ASP A 49 -3.47 5.39 -6.47
C ASP A 49 -4.37 4.43 -7.28
N GLY A 50 -5.06 4.93 -8.31
CA GLY A 50 -5.86 4.09 -9.21
C GLY A 50 -5.01 3.07 -9.96
N LEU A 51 -3.86 3.50 -10.48
CA LEU A 51 -2.88 2.62 -11.13
C LEU A 51 -2.13 1.75 -10.12
N ARG A 52 -1.74 2.29 -8.95
CA ARG A 52 -1.12 1.50 -7.88
C ARG A 52 -2.02 0.36 -7.40
N ARG A 53 -3.34 0.58 -7.30
CA ARG A 53 -4.32 -0.46 -6.97
C ARG A 53 -4.36 -1.64 -7.94
N LYS A 54 -3.94 -1.44 -9.19
CA LYS A 54 -3.80 -2.49 -10.20
C LYS A 54 -2.40 -3.11 -10.15
N ALA A 55 -1.37 -2.29 -10.11
CA ALA A 55 0.02 -2.71 -10.25
C ALA A 55 0.60 -3.37 -8.99
N TRP A 56 0.32 -2.86 -7.78
CA TRP A 56 0.95 -3.36 -6.54
C TRP A 56 0.66 -4.84 -6.29
N PRO A 57 -0.58 -5.35 -6.45
CA PRO A 57 -0.82 -6.78 -6.29
C PRO A 57 -0.04 -7.67 -7.26
N ILE A 58 0.25 -7.17 -8.47
CA ILE A 58 1.05 -7.89 -9.48
C ILE A 58 2.52 -7.89 -9.06
N LEU A 59 3.07 -6.72 -8.71
CA LEU A 59 4.46 -6.55 -8.24
C LEU A 59 4.75 -7.34 -6.95
N LEU A 60 3.76 -7.52 -6.09
CA LEU A 60 3.86 -8.29 -4.85
C LEU A 60 3.46 -9.76 -5.02
N HIS A 61 3.13 -10.18 -6.25
CA HIS A 61 2.69 -11.54 -6.59
C HIS A 61 1.50 -12.05 -5.75
N CYS A 62 0.60 -11.15 -5.34
CA CYS A 62 -0.52 -11.43 -4.44
C CYS A 62 -1.91 -11.30 -5.10
N VAL A 63 -2.00 -11.44 -6.43
CA VAL A 63 -3.24 -11.26 -7.22
C VAL A 63 -4.30 -12.33 -6.92
N ARG A 64 -3.87 -13.56 -6.63
CA ARG A 64 -4.75 -14.73 -6.47
C ARG A 64 -4.38 -15.54 -5.23
N VAL A 65 -4.45 -14.93 -4.06
CA VAL A 65 -4.24 -15.66 -2.81
C VAL A 65 -5.61 -16.12 -2.32
N PRO A 66 -5.94 -17.43 -2.38
CA PRO A 66 -7.11 -17.93 -1.67
C PRO A 66 -6.93 -17.60 -0.19
N ARG A 67 -7.98 -17.11 0.46
CA ARG A 67 -7.99 -16.93 1.92
C ARG A 67 -7.77 -18.31 2.56
N SER A 68 -6.53 -18.62 2.92
CA SER A 68 -6.24 -19.76 3.77
C SER A 68 -6.87 -19.50 5.14
N GLN A 69 -7.55 -20.49 5.70
CA GLN A 69 -7.96 -20.48 7.10
C GLN A 69 -6.69 -20.68 7.94
N VAL A 70 -5.97 -19.60 8.21
CA VAL A 70 -4.74 -19.66 9.01
C VAL A 70 -5.12 -19.64 10.49
N ALA A 71 -4.44 -20.46 11.27
CA ALA A 71 -4.57 -20.51 12.72
C ALA A 71 -4.43 -19.10 13.32
N THR A 72 -5.42 -18.70 14.12
CA THR A 72 -5.47 -17.37 14.74
C THR A 72 -4.64 -17.35 16.01
N ALA A 73 -3.63 -16.46 16.09
CA ALA A 73 -2.94 -16.17 17.34
C ALA A 73 -3.90 -15.63 18.42
N THR A 74 -3.59 -15.89 19.68
CA THR A 74 -4.29 -15.31 20.84
C THR A 74 -3.78 -13.90 21.16
N GLU A 75 -4.59 -13.07 21.84
CA GLU A 75 -4.27 -11.66 22.14
C GLU A 75 -2.90 -11.47 22.82
N ASN A 76 -2.51 -12.40 23.70
CA ASN A 76 -1.24 -12.33 24.44
C ASN A 76 0.01 -12.48 23.55
N GLN A 77 -0.13 -12.90 22.29
CA GLN A 77 0.99 -13.15 21.38
C GLN A 77 1.26 -12.00 20.40
N LEU A 78 0.42 -10.96 20.39
CA LEU A 78 0.35 -9.99 19.27
C LEU A 78 0.88 -8.59 19.61
N ASP A 79 1.44 -8.40 20.80
CA ASP A 79 1.89 -7.08 21.29
C ASP A 79 0.82 -5.99 21.11
N GLU A 80 -0.46 -6.32 21.36
CA GLU A 80 -1.60 -5.45 21.02
C GLU A 80 -1.53 -4.07 21.70
N SER A 81 -0.93 -4.00 22.90
CA SER A 81 -0.69 -2.75 23.62
C SER A 81 0.28 -1.84 22.86
N GLN A 82 1.36 -2.40 22.31
CA GLN A 82 2.32 -1.65 21.50
C GLN A 82 1.68 -1.17 20.20
N VAL A 83 0.97 -2.05 19.50
CA VAL A 83 0.21 -1.69 18.28
C VAL A 83 -0.76 -0.55 18.57
N HIS A 84 -1.51 -0.63 19.68
CA HIS A 84 -2.46 0.41 20.07
C HIS A 84 -1.78 1.76 20.28
N MET A 85 -0.68 1.79 21.05
CA MET A 85 0.04 3.02 21.35
C MET A 85 0.63 3.67 20.09
N ASP A 86 1.19 2.86 19.18
CA ASP A 86 1.75 3.36 17.93
C ASP A 86 0.68 3.90 16.98
N VAL A 87 -0.46 3.21 16.88
CA VAL A 87 -1.59 3.66 16.06
C VAL A 87 -2.18 4.97 16.58
N ILE A 88 -2.35 5.14 17.91
CA ILE A 88 -2.86 6.41 18.49
C ILE A 88 -1.93 7.59 18.16
N ARG A 89 -0.61 7.37 18.12
CA ARG A 89 0.37 8.40 17.78
C ARG A 89 0.46 8.69 16.27
N SER A 90 -0.16 7.86 15.43
CA SER A 90 -0.15 8.00 13.96
C SER A 90 -1.27 8.91 13.45
N LEU A 91 -1.21 9.27 12.16
CA LEU A 91 -2.28 9.99 11.44
C LEU A 91 -2.65 11.38 12.02
N GLY A 92 -1.76 12.02 12.76
CA GLY A 92 -2.00 13.33 13.39
C GLY A 92 -2.35 14.48 12.43
N HIS A 93 -2.07 14.31 11.13
CA HIS A 93 -2.43 15.27 10.09
C HIS A 93 -3.93 15.26 9.71
N LEU A 94 -4.70 14.29 10.20
CA LEU A 94 -6.14 14.17 9.92
C LEU A 94 -6.98 14.88 11.01
N PRO A 95 -8.17 15.42 10.64
CA PRO A 95 -9.16 15.90 11.60
C PRO A 95 -9.57 14.80 12.59
N GLU A 96 -9.89 15.18 13.83
CA GLU A 96 -10.07 14.23 14.94
C GLU A 96 -11.08 13.11 14.68
N ASP A 97 -12.30 13.43 14.24
CA ASP A 97 -13.34 12.43 13.97
C ASP A 97 -12.90 11.42 12.90
N PHE A 98 -12.28 11.92 11.83
CA PHE A 98 -11.79 11.09 10.74
C PHE A 98 -10.53 10.30 11.14
N ARG A 99 -9.69 10.88 12.00
CA ARG A 99 -8.47 10.26 12.53
C ARG A 99 -8.82 9.06 13.38
N ALA A 100 -9.77 9.17 14.30
CA ALA A 100 -10.18 8.05 15.16
C ALA A 100 -10.67 6.86 14.33
N GLN A 101 -11.51 7.11 13.32
CA GLN A 101 -11.97 6.07 12.39
C GLN A 101 -10.80 5.42 11.64
N LYS A 102 -9.86 6.21 11.09
CA LYS A 102 -8.70 5.67 10.36
C LYS A 102 -7.69 4.96 11.24
N GLN A 103 -7.51 5.39 12.47
CA GLN A 103 -6.71 4.70 13.48
C GLN A 103 -7.33 3.34 13.81
N GLN A 104 -8.65 3.26 13.98
CA GLN A 104 -9.33 1.99 14.21
C GLN A 104 -9.19 1.03 13.01
N GLU A 105 -9.41 1.51 11.78
CA GLU A 105 -9.17 0.71 10.56
C GLU A 105 -7.72 0.23 10.46
N LEU A 106 -6.75 1.09 10.80
CA LEU A 106 -5.33 0.75 10.79
C LEU A 106 -4.98 -0.32 11.83
N LYS A 107 -5.48 -0.17 13.07
CA LYS A 107 -5.29 -1.16 14.14
C LYS A 107 -5.83 -2.52 13.71
N GLU A 108 -7.03 -2.56 13.13
CA GLU A 108 -7.63 -3.80 12.63
C GLU A 108 -6.78 -4.46 11.54
N VAL A 109 -6.23 -3.68 10.60
CA VAL A 109 -5.34 -4.22 9.54
C VAL A 109 -4.07 -4.80 10.14
N VAL A 110 -3.39 -4.08 11.04
CA VAL A 110 -2.15 -4.54 11.66
C VAL A 110 -2.38 -5.84 12.42
N LEU A 111 -3.40 -5.88 13.27
CA LEU A 111 -3.73 -7.07 14.06
C LEU A 111 -4.21 -8.23 13.19
N GLU A 112 -4.92 -7.97 12.09
CA GLU A 112 -5.36 -9.02 11.16
C GLU A 112 -4.17 -9.71 10.49
N VAL A 113 -3.12 -8.96 10.11
CA VAL A 113 -1.88 -9.53 9.55
C VAL A 113 -1.14 -10.36 10.60
N LEU A 114 -0.94 -9.82 11.81
CA LEU A 114 -0.22 -10.52 12.88
C LEU A 114 -0.98 -11.79 13.33
N ARG A 115 -2.31 -11.74 13.45
CA ARG A 115 -3.14 -12.91 13.82
C ARG A 115 -3.03 -14.06 12.84
N ARG A 116 -2.92 -13.76 11.55
CA ARG A 116 -2.79 -14.77 10.49
C ARG A 116 -1.39 -15.35 10.40
N HIS A 117 -0.40 -14.68 10.98
CA HIS A 117 0.98 -15.14 10.96
C HIS A 117 1.58 -15.04 12.37
N PRO A 118 1.23 -15.98 13.28
CA PRO A 118 1.68 -15.97 14.67
C PRO A 118 3.21 -16.00 14.85
N GLN A 119 3.95 -16.35 13.81
CA GLN A 119 5.41 -16.30 13.77
C GLN A 119 6.00 -14.90 13.54
N LEU A 120 5.16 -13.91 13.19
CA LEU A 120 5.57 -12.53 13.05
C LEU A 120 5.54 -11.83 14.41
N HIS A 121 6.56 -11.04 14.68
CA HIS A 121 6.60 -10.15 15.83
C HIS A 121 6.37 -8.72 15.38
N TYR A 122 5.62 -7.94 16.16
CA TYR A 122 5.44 -6.53 15.86
C TYR A 122 6.75 -5.78 16.04
N PHE A 123 7.03 -4.83 15.15
CA PHE A 123 8.11 -3.88 15.31
C PHE A 123 7.59 -2.45 15.11
N GLN A 124 8.18 -1.50 15.84
CA GLN A 124 7.80 -0.09 15.76
C GLN A 124 8.07 0.45 14.35
N GLY A 125 7.03 0.99 13.72
CA GLY A 125 7.03 1.47 12.33
C GLY A 125 6.29 0.53 11.36
N PHE A 126 5.95 -0.70 11.75
CA PHE A 126 5.11 -1.56 10.90
C PHE A 126 3.73 -0.94 10.62
N HIS A 127 3.18 -0.19 11.59
CA HIS A 127 1.92 0.53 11.41
C HIS A 127 1.99 1.60 10.30
N ASP A 128 3.14 2.24 10.09
CA ASP A 128 3.31 3.24 9.02
C ASP A 128 3.27 2.57 7.64
N VAL A 129 3.90 1.40 7.50
CA VAL A 129 3.80 0.58 6.28
C VAL A 129 2.34 0.20 6.06
N CYS A 130 1.66 -0.33 7.07
CA CYS A 130 0.24 -0.69 6.99
C CYS A 130 -0.65 0.49 6.58
N ALA A 131 -0.38 1.71 7.08
CA ALA A 131 -1.14 2.91 6.75
C ALA A 131 -1.05 3.27 5.25
N VAL A 132 0.13 3.13 4.64
CA VAL A 132 0.32 3.35 3.20
C VAL A 132 -0.49 2.35 2.37
N PHE A 133 -0.46 1.08 2.75
CA PHE A 133 -1.21 0.03 2.05
C PHE A 133 -2.72 0.18 2.24
N LEU A 134 -3.18 0.52 3.44
CA LEU A 134 -4.59 0.81 3.71
C LEU A 134 -5.10 1.99 2.88
N LYS A 135 -4.31 3.07 2.78
CA LYS A 135 -4.66 4.25 1.96
C LYS A 135 -4.82 3.91 0.49
N VAL A 136 -3.93 3.10 -0.07
CA VAL A 136 -3.91 2.82 -1.52
C VAL A 136 -4.88 1.68 -1.88
N LEU A 137 -4.80 0.55 -1.19
CA LEU A 137 -5.48 -0.70 -1.52
C LEU A 137 -6.79 -0.91 -0.75
N GLY A 138 -7.05 -0.15 0.31
CA GLY A 138 -8.13 -0.40 1.26
C GLY A 138 -7.88 -1.68 2.08
N ARG A 139 -8.78 -1.96 3.03
CA ARG A 139 -8.60 -3.05 4.01
C ARG A 139 -8.41 -4.43 3.37
N ARG A 140 -9.34 -4.86 2.50
CA ARG A 140 -9.34 -6.23 1.96
C ARG A 140 -8.09 -6.59 1.17
N ARG A 141 -7.70 -5.73 0.21
CA ARG A 141 -6.50 -5.94 -0.62
C ARG A 141 -5.22 -5.57 0.14
N GLY A 142 -5.31 -4.58 1.03
CA GLY A 142 -4.21 -4.14 1.88
C GLY A 142 -3.67 -5.27 2.75
N VAL A 143 -4.54 -5.99 3.47
CA VAL A 143 -4.12 -7.13 4.31
C VAL A 143 -3.38 -8.19 3.50
N THR A 144 -3.95 -8.61 2.35
CA THR A 144 -3.32 -9.65 1.50
C THR A 144 -1.92 -9.24 1.02
N ALA A 145 -1.77 -7.96 0.62
CA ALA A 145 -0.49 -7.43 0.19
C ALA A 145 0.49 -7.28 1.37
N LEU A 146 0.01 -6.84 2.54
CA LEU A 146 0.82 -6.68 3.74
C LEU A 146 1.33 -8.00 4.30
N GLU A 147 0.56 -9.09 4.18
CA GLU A 147 1.05 -10.44 4.50
C GLU A 147 2.30 -10.79 3.68
N HIS A 148 2.27 -10.54 2.37
CA HIS A 148 3.43 -10.78 1.50
C HIS A 148 4.60 -9.88 1.86
N VAL A 149 4.34 -8.59 2.12
CA VAL A 149 5.36 -7.64 2.53
C VAL A 149 6.02 -8.09 3.85
N ALA A 150 5.22 -8.45 4.85
CA ALA A 150 5.71 -8.84 6.16
C ALA A 150 6.48 -10.17 6.11
N LEU A 151 6.03 -11.16 5.34
CA LEU A 151 6.70 -12.47 5.29
C LEU A 151 8.00 -12.48 4.48
N PHE A 152 8.08 -11.66 3.42
CA PHE A 152 9.16 -11.78 2.45
C PHE A 152 10.13 -10.58 2.44
N PHE A 153 9.71 -9.41 2.93
CA PHE A 153 10.49 -8.17 2.78
C PHE A 153 10.85 -7.49 4.11
N LEU A 154 10.17 -7.82 5.20
CA LEU A 154 10.43 -7.28 6.53
C LEU A 154 10.88 -8.44 7.43
N ARG A 155 12.17 -8.54 7.71
CA ARG A 155 12.75 -9.53 8.63
C ARG A 155 13.54 -8.82 9.71
#